data_AF-A0A925V8V8-F1
#
_entry.id   AF-A0A925V8V8-F1
#
_cell.length_a   1.000
_cell.length_b   1.000
_cell.length_c   1.000
_cell.angle_alpha   90.00
_cell.angle_beta   90.00
_cell.angle_gamma   90.00
#
_symmetry.space_group_name_H-M   'P 1'
#
loop_
_entity.id
_entity.type
_entity.pdbx_description
1 polymer ?
#
loop_
_entity_poly.entity_id
_entity_poly.type
_entity_poly.pdbx_seq_one_letter_code
_entity_poly.pdbx_strand_id
1 'polypeptide(L)' 'ARGVGLGGRLRRAGSSSERARINVQRRLKDVVRRVTSVHAELGRHLERALRTGTYCSYEP' A
#
# COMPACT_ATOMS: atom_id res chain seq x y z
N ALA A 1 24.16 0.78 20.16
CA ALA A 1 24.81 1.61 19.13
C ALA A 1 23.99 1.55 17.84
N ARG A 2 23.56 2.69 17.28
CA ARG A 2 22.86 2.74 15.97
C ARG A 2 23.88 2.83 14.86
N GLY A 3 23.96 1.80 14.01
CA GLY A 3 24.90 1.75 12.89
C GLY A 3 24.54 2.76 11.80
N VAL A 4 25.39 3.77 11.63
CA VAL A 4 25.35 4.67 10.46
C VAL A 4 26.04 3.96 9.28
N GLY A 5 25.45 4.03 8.09
CA GLY A 5 26.10 3.51 6.89
C GLY A 5 27.38 4.28 6.57
N LEU A 6 28.36 3.62 5.95
CA LEU A 6 29.59 4.23 5.45
C LEU A 6 29.21 5.41 4.53
N GLY A 7 29.60 6.63 4.93
CA GLY A 7 29.28 7.88 4.22
C GLY A 7 28.35 8.87 4.94
N GLY A 8 27.97 8.63 6.21
CA GLY A 8 27.22 9.60 7.02
C GLY A 8 25.77 9.85 6.59
N ARG A 9 25.31 9.25 5.48
CA ARG A 9 23.91 9.25 5.10
C ARG A 9 23.20 8.22 5.96
N LEU A 10 22.24 8.69 6.77
CA LEU A 10 21.19 7.85 7.35
C LEU A 10 20.67 6.93 6.25
N ARG A 11 20.97 5.62 6.32
CA ARG A 11 20.25 4.65 5.52
C ARG A 11 18.79 4.83 5.91
N ARG A 12 17.96 5.35 5.01
CA ARG A 12 16.51 5.14 5.09
C ARG A 12 16.31 3.64 4.85
N ALA A 13 16.54 2.81 5.87
CA ALA A 13 15.78 1.58 5.99
C ALA A 13 14.33 2.00 5.77
N GLY A 14 13.67 1.47 4.73
CA GLY A 14 12.46 2.03 4.10
C GLY A 14 11.62 2.83 5.08
N SER A 15 11.46 4.13 4.82
CA SER A 15 10.79 5.05 5.75
C SER A 15 9.47 4.45 6.24
N SER A 16 9.02 4.83 7.43
CA SER A 16 7.70 4.42 7.94
C SER A 16 6.60 4.60 6.89
N SER A 17 6.68 5.68 6.10
CA SER A 17 5.80 5.95 4.96
C SER A 17 5.87 4.88 3.86
N GLU A 18 7.07 4.44 3.46
CA GLU A 18 7.22 3.42 2.42
C GLU A 18 6.73 2.04 2.90
N ARG A 19 7.02 1.69 4.15
CA ARG A 19 6.47 0.47 4.76
C ARG A 19 4.95 0.52 4.86
N ALA A 20 4.39 1.66 5.25
CA ALA A 20 2.94 1.85 5.29
C ALA A 20 2.32 1.69 3.90
N ARG A 21 2.90 2.32 2.87
CA ARG A 21 2.46 2.22 1.48
C ARG A 21 2.39 0.78 1.00
N ILE A 22 3.48 0.01 1.15
CA ILE A 22 3.54 -1.40 0.72
C ILE A 22 2.49 -2.24 1.46
N ASN A 23 2.38 -2.04 2.78
CA ASN A 23 1.40 -2.77 3.59
C ASN A 23 -0.04 -2.45 3.17
N VAL A 24 -0.38 -1.18 2.98
CA VAL A 24 -1.71 -0.75 2.54
C VAL A 24 -2.04 -1.32 1.16
N GLN A 25 -1.11 -1.22 0.21
CA GLN A 25 -1.31 -1.78 -1.14
C GLN A 25 -1.60 -3.29 -1.08
N ARG A 26 -0.82 -4.04 -0.31
CA ARG A 26 -1.03 -5.49 -0.14
C ARG A 26 -2.40 -5.79 0.48
N ARG A 27 -2.75 -5.09 1.57
CA ARG A 27 -4.02 -5.29 2.27
C ARG A 27 -5.23 -4.95 1.39
N LEU A 28 -5.19 -3.85 0.64
CA LEU A 28 -6.27 -3.49 -0.27
C LEU A 28 -6.44 -4.52 -1.37
N LYS A 29 -5.35 -5.02 -1.97
CA LYS A 29 -5.42 -6.09 -2.97
C LYS A 29 -6.05 -7.36 -2.41
N ASP A 30 -5.70 -7.74 -1.18
CA ASP A 30 -6.28 -8.92 -0.52
C ASP A 30 -7.77 -8.74 -0.23
N VAL A 31 -8.18 -7.55 0.26
CA VAL A 31 -9.59 -7.22 0.52
C VAL A 31 -10.39 -7.24 -0.77
N VAL A 32 -9.92 -6.55 -1.82
CA VAL A 32 -10.59 -6.52 -3.12
C VAL A 32 -10.78 -7.93 -3.67
N ARG A 33 -9.76 -8.80 -3.62
CA ARG A 33 -9.89 -10.20 -4.04
C ARG A 33 -10.97 -10.96 -3.26
N ARG A 34 -11.02 -10.79 -1.95
CA ARG A 34 -12.05 -11.42 -1.10
C ARG A 34 -13.45 -10.89 -1.45
N VAL A 35 -13.59 -9.59 -1.65
CA VAL A 35 -14.85 -8.98 -2.09
C VAL A 35 -15.26 -9.52 -3.46
N THR A 36 -14.33 -9.59 -4.42
CA THR A 36 -14.60 -10.14 -5.76
C THR A 36 -15.09 -11.59 -5.70
N SER A 37 -14.60 -12.40 -4.75
CA SER A 37 -15.04 -13.79 -4.61
C SER A 37 -16.49 -13.95 -4.15
N VAL A 38 -17.06 -12.94 -3.47
CA VAL A 38 -18.46 -12.97 -3.00
C VAL A 38 -19.37 -12.08 -3.85
N HIS A 39 -18.83 -11.02 -4.44
CA HIS A 39 -19.56 -10.04 -5.24
C HIS A 39 -18.66 -9.45 -6.33
N ALA A 40 -18.68 -10.07 -7.52
CA ALA A 40 -17.76 -9.72 -8.60
C ALA A 40 -17.88 -8.25 -9.06
N GLU A 41 -19.10 -7.70 -9.13
CA GLU A 41 -19.31 -6.32 -9.57
C GLU A 41 -18.75 -5.28 -8.58
N LEU A 42 -19.00 -5.44 -7.28
CA LEU A 42 -18.40 -4.61 -6.25
C LEU A 42 -16.87 -4.71 -6.27
N GLY A 43 -16.33 -5.91 -6.50
CA GLY A 43 -14.90 -6.11 -6.71
C GLY A 43 -14.34 -5.24 -7.85
N ARG A 44 -14.98 -5.29 -9.03
CA ARG A 44 -14.59 -4.48 -10.20
C ARG A 44 -14.70 -2.97 -9.94
N HIS A 45 -15.73 -2.56 -9.20
CA HIS A 45 -15.91 -1.17 -8.81
C HIS A 45 -14.73 -0.68 -7.95
N LEU A 46 -14.38 -1.44 -6.91
CA LEU A 46 -13.27 -1.11 -6.02
C LEU A 46 -11.91 -1.11 -6.74
N GLU A 47 -11.68 -2.02 -7.69
CA GLU A 47 -10.46 -2.03 -8.51
C GLU A 47 -10.29 -0.76 -9.34
N ARG A 48 -11.39 -0.14 -9.79
CA ARG A 48 -11.37 1.08 -10.59
C ARG A 48 -11.32 2.34 -9.73
N ALA A 49 -12.00 2.32 -8.58
CA ALA A 49 -12.18 3.49 -7.74
C ALA A 49 -11.03 3.72 -6.75
N LEU A 50 -10.31 2.67 -6.33
CA LEU A 50 -9.25 2.83 -5.34
C LEU A 50 -7.92 3.25 -5.98
N ARG A 51 -7.35 4.35 -5.50
CA ARG A 51 -6.00 4.81 -5.86
C ARG A 51 -5.05 4.57 -4.69
N THR A 52 -3.89 3.98 -4.99
CA THR A 52 -2.86 3.70 -3.99
C THR A 52 -1.54 4.34 -4.40
N GLY A 53 -0.85 4.95 -3.43
CA GLY A 53 0.41 5.66 -3.62
C GLY A 53 0.96 6.08 -2.26
N THR A 54 1.59 7.25 -2.17
CA THR A 54 1.91 7.88 -0.88
C THR A 54 0.65 8.14 -0.06
N TYR A 55 -0.45 8.44 -0.74
CA TYR A 55 -1.79 8.56 -0.18
C TYR A 55 -2.70 7.47 -0.77
N CYS A 56 -3.80 7.19 -0.07
CA CYS A 56 -4.86 6.31 -0.55
C CYS A 56 -6.14 7.13 -0.67
N SER A 57 -6.81 7.04 -1.82
CA SER A 57 -8.09 7.72 -2.07
C SER A 57 -9.08 6.76 -2.72
N TYR A 58 -10.36 7.08 -2.55
CA TYR A 58 -11.46 6.46 -3.26
C TYR A 58 -12.05 7.50 -4.20
N GLU A 59 -11.94 7.24 -5.49
CA GLU A 59 -12.31 8.09 -6.61
C GLU A 59 -13.19 7.28 -7.57
N PRO A 60 -14.51 7.18 -7.31
CA PRO A 60 -15.44 6.34 -8.08
C PRO A 60 -15.71 6.84 -9.49
#